data_AF-A0AAW1AZQ4-F1
#
_entry.id   AF-A0AAW1AZQ4-F1
#
_cell.length_a   1.000
_cell.length_b   1.000
_cell.length_c   1.000
_cell.angle_alpha   90.00
_cell.angle_beta   90.00
_cell.angle_gamma   90.00
#
_symmetry.space_group_name_H-M   'P 1'
#
loop_
_entity.id
_entity.type
_entity.pdbx_description
1 polymer ?
#
loop_
_entity_poly.entity_id
_entity_poly.type
_entity_poly.pdbx_seq_one_letter_code
_entity_poly.pdbx_strand_id
1 'polypeptide(L)'
;MGACLCPSDDESDGFLEASYSPLFFHPHVKGSQIFMDESCCTVSRMDTFHDGIVFSNRPVELYEKVTLKILQDDQKWQGGLRVGFTWKNPCLRFGPLPPFVCPDLVIQGKTCAGVVPDEYIAEDNIISFWVDGQGCVFCSINLEAERSLLFKGVSVQSPLWAIVDVYGRTKAVQLLDSPSLGFQGGAEESTAEDCMVCCESQASTMMFPCCHTGFCSSCSLKIFRTSGRCPLCREKVKKILQISTLAESEGLPSWLGKSESASSLR
;
A
#
# COMPACT_ATOMS: atom_id res chain seq x y z
N MET A 1 28.35 36.04 46.82
CA MET A 1 28.68 36.62 45.50
C MET A 1 29.56 35.59 44.81
N GLY A 2 29.25 34.94 43.69
CA GLY A 2 28.11 34.91 42.80
C GLY A 2 28.34 33.69 41.88
N ALA A 3 27.25 33.06 41.44
CA ALA A 3 27.28 31.93 40.52
C ALA A 3 27.78 32.32 39.13
N CYS A 4 28.37 31.37 38.40
CA CYS A 4 28.20 31.26 36.94
C CYS A 4 28.30 29.79 36.54
N LEU A 5 27.13 29.23 36.24
CA LEU A 5 26.93 27.98 35.52
C LEU A 5 27.21 28.24 34.03
N CYS A 6 27.87 27.30 33.36
CA CYS A 6 27.77 27.15 31.90
C CYS A 6 27.70 25.64 31.59
N PRO A 7 26.62 25.18 30.92
CA PRO A 7 26.56 23.89 30.24
C PRO A 7 26.52 24.10 28.72
N SER A 8 27.35 23.36 27.98
CA SER A 8 27.33 23.20 26.53
C SER A 8 28.54 22.31 26.20
N ASP A 9 28.40 21.10 25.66
CA ASP A 9 27.79 20.83 24.36
C ASP A 9 27.09 19.46 24.35
N ASP A 10 25.77 19.47 24.14
CA ASP A 10 25.00 18.29 23.72
C ASP A 10 24.61 18.57 22.25
N GLU A 11 25.50 18.19 21.33
CA GLU A 11 25.19 18.17 19.89
C GLU A 11 24.14 17.08 19.67
N SER A 12 22.87 17.49 19.72
CA SER A 12 21.76 16.68 19.23
C SER A 12 21.84 16.61 17.71
N ASP A 13 22.44 15.53 17.24
CA ASP A 13 22.39 15.09 15.84
C ASP A 13 20.93 14.81 15.48
N GLY A 14 20.27 15.80 14.89
CA GLY A 14 18.90 15.71 14.40
C GLY A 14 18.84 14.81 13.17
N PHE A 15 18.85 13.49 13.38
CA PHE A 15 18.45 12.54 12.36
C PHE A 15 16.97 12.77 12.05
N LEU A 16 16.72 13.24 10.83
CA LEU A 16 15.38 13.34 10.24
C LEU A 16 14.79 11.93 10.16
N GLU A 17 13.96 11.56 11.13
CA GLU A 17 13.14 10.35 11.04
C GLU A 17 12.27 10.44 9.78
N ALA A 18 12.51 9.54 8.84
CA ALA A 18 11.65 9.36 7.69
C ALA A 18 10.30 8.85 8.21
N SER A 19 9.28 9.70 8.18
CA SER A 19 7.91 9.36 8.60
C SER A 19 7.43 8.13 7.83
N TYR A 20 7.19 7.02 8.52
CA TYR A 20 6.75 5.77 7.91
C TYR A 20 5.27 5.86 7.52
N SER A 21 5.00 6.16 6.25
CA SER A 21 3.62 6.11 5.75
C SER A 21 3.30 4.70 5.23
N PRO A 22 2.25 4.02 5.74
CA PRO A 22 1.90 2.67 5.31
C PRO A 22 1.53 2.63 3.83
N LEU A 23 1.86 1.52 3.18
CA LEU A 23 1.60 1.32 1.75
C LEU A 23 0.28 0.58 1.55
N PHE A 24 -0.66 1.21 0.84
CA PHE A 24 -1.93 0.61 0.45
C PHE A 24 -2.26 0.99 -1.00
N PHE A 25 -3.28 0.37 -1.59
CA PHE A 25 -3.70 0.69 -2.95
C PHE A 25 -4.47 2.01 -2.97
N HIS A 26 -4.23 2.81 -4.01
CA HIS A 26 -4.89 4.08 -4.20
C HIS A 26 -6.42 3.87 -4.37
N PRO A 27 -7.28 4.41 -3.47
CA PRO A 27 -8.69 4.00 -3.39
C PRO A 27 -9.55 4.41 -4.59
N HIS A 28 -9.19 5.50 -5.28
CA HIS A 28 -10.05 6.11 -6.31
C HIS A 28 -9.51 6.02 -7.75
N VAL A 29 -8.22 5.78 -7.93
CA VAL A 29 -7.57 5.69 -9.25
C VAL A 29 -7.26 4.23 -9.45
N LYS A 30 -8.26 3.49 -9.91
CA LYS A 30 -8.22 2.04 -10.10
C LYS A 30 -9.11 1.64 -11.27
N GLY A 31 -8.87 0.46 -11.81
CA GLY A 31 -9.67 -0.06 -12.91
C GLY A 31 -11.12 -0.35 -12.48
N SER A 32 -12.03 -0.32 -13.44
CA SER A 32 -13.48 -0.50 -13.24
C SER A 32 -13.84 -1.88 -12.72
N GLN A 33 -12.98 -2.88 -12.93
CA GLN A 33 -13.22 -4.27 -12.54
C GLN A 33 -12.62 -4.62 -11.17
N ILE A 34 -11.99 -3.66 -10.50
CA ILE A 34 -11.36 -3.86 -9.19
C ILE A 34 -12.35 -3.58 -8.05
N PHE A 35 -12.52 -4.59 -7.20
CA PHE A 35 -13.07 -4.48 -5.85
C PHE A 35 -11.94 -4.34 -4.86
N MET A 36 -12.17 -3.53 -3.83
CA MET A 36 -11.18 -3.21 -2.82
C MET A 36 -11.83 -3.30 -1.45
N ASP A 37 -11.09 -3.80 -0.47
CA ASP A 37 -11.54 -3.83 0.92
C ASP A 37 -11.51 -2.44 1.57
N GLU A 38 -12.06 -2.32 2.78
CA GLU A 38 -12.14 -1.05 3.50
C GLU A 38 -10.75 -0.50 3.84
N SER A 39 -9.78 -1.38 4.11
CA SER A 39 -8.39 -1.03 4.40
C SER A 39 -7.61 -0.53 3.18
N CYS A 40 -8.14 -0.75 1.97
CA CYS A 40 -7.47 -0.51 0.70
C CYS A 40 -6.20 -1.34 0.48
N CYS A 41 -5.94 -2.36 1.30
CA CYS A 41 -4.78 -3.23 1.14
C CYS A 41 -5.09 -4.46 0.28
N THR A 42 -6.36 -4.84 0.14
CA THR A 42 -6.76 -6.01 -0.64
C THR A 42 -7.53 -5.58 -1.88
N VAL A 43 -7.14 -6.13 -3.03
CA VAL A 43 -7.87 -5.93 -4.28
C VAL A 43 -8.18 -7.26 -4.96
N SER A 44 -9.37 -7.34 -5.55
CA SER A 44 -9.78 -8.46 -6.38
C SER A 44 -10.40 -7.97 -7.67
N ARG A 45 -10.19 -8.73 -8.75
CA ARG A 45 -10.84 -8.50 -10.04
C ARG A 45 -12.15 -9.30 -10.09
N MET A 46 -13.19 -8.75 -10.71
CA MET A 46 -14.35 -9.55 -11.14
C MET A 46 -13.94 -10.66 -12.12
N ASP A 47 -14.90 -11.53 -12.47
CA ASP A 47 -14.74 -12.55 -13.51
C ASP A 47 -14.66 -11.94 -14.94
N THR A 48 -13.63 -11.11 -15.15
CA THR A 48 -13.28 -10.45 -16.41
C THR A 48 -11.77 -10.58 -16.65
N PHE A 49 -11.27 -10.04 -17.76
CA PHE A 49 -9.85 -10.09 -18.13
C PHE A 49 -9.18 -8.72 -18.27
N HIS A 50 -9.88 -7.61 -18.00
CA HIS A 50 -9.37 -6.26 -18.22
C HIS A 50 -9.78 -5.29 -17.10
N ASP A 51 -9.29 -4.06 -17.16
CA ASP A 51 -9.45 -3.01 -16.15
C ASP A 51 -9.01 -3.45 -14.74
N GLY A 52 -7.89 -4.16 -14.65
CA GLY A 52 -7.32 -4.68 -13.40
C GLY A 52 -6.30 -3.76 -12.73
N ILE A 53 -6.14 -2.53 -13.23
CA ILE A 53 -5.02 -1.65 -12.87
C ILE A 53 -5.24 -0.99 -11.51
N VAL A 54 -4.24 -1.05 -10.64
CA VAL A 54 -4.17 -0.33 -9.35
C VAL A 54 -2.79 0.32 -9.17
N PHE A 55 -2.74 1.32 -8.28
CA PHE A 55 -1.53 2.09 -7.97
C PHE A 55 -1.28 2.10 -6.46
N SER A 56 -0.06 2.37 -6.01
CA SER A 56 0.18 2.72 -4.60
C SER A 56 -0.46 4.06 -4.24
N ASN A 57 -0.81 4.24 -2.96
CA ASN A 57 -1.35 5.48 -2.40
C ASN A 57 -0.32 6.63 -2.37
N ARG A 58 0.96 6.29 -2.23
CA ARG A 58 2.10 7.22 -2.15
C ARG A 58 3.22 6.83 -3.10
N PRO A 59 4.18 7.74 -3.36
CA PRO A 59 5.44 7.36 -3.95
C PRO A 59 6.15 6.28 -3.11
N VAL A 60 6.84 5.38 -3.78
CA VAL A 60 7.72 4.37 -3.20
C VAL A 60 9.18 4.76 -3.47
N GLU A 61 10.03 4.55 -2.48
CA GLU A 61 11.44 4.86 -2.55
C GLU A 61 12.21 3.83 -3.39
N LEU A 62 13.40 4.21 -3.85
CA LEU A 62 14.31 3.25 -4.47
C LEU A 62 14.64 2.15 -3.45
N TYR A 63 14.70 0.91 -3.92
CA TYR A 63 14.91 -0.29 -3.11
C TYR A 63 13.81 -0.60 -2.08
N GLU A 64 12.75 0.21 -1.97
CA GLU A 64 11.56 -0.12 -1.20
C GLU A 64 10.86 -1.34 -1.82
N LYS A 65 10.70 -2.41 -1.04
CA LYS A 65 10.03 -3.63 -1.49
C LYS A 65 8.52 -3.45 -1.40
N VAL A 66 7.87 -3.39 -2.56
CA VAL A 66 6.41 -3.50 -2.65
C VAL A 66 6.05 -4.97 -2.60
N THR A 67 5.42 -5.38 -1.50
CA THR A 67 5.18 -6.80 -1.20
C THR A 67 3.70 -7.15 -1.36
N LEU A 68 3.41 -8.16 -2.17
CA LEU A 68 2.07 -8.63 -2.49
C LEU A 68 1.91 -10.08 -2.05
N LYS A 69 0.85 -10.40 -1.31
CA LYS A 69 0.38 -11.77 -1.12
C LYS A 69 -0.62 -12.12 -2.22
N ILE A 70 -0.44 -13.25 -2.88
CA ILE A 70 -1.44 -13.80 -3.81
C ILE A 70 -2.56 -14.44 -2.99
N LEU A 71 -3.77 -13.91 -3.11
CA LEU A 71 -4.93 -14.42 -2.38
C LEU A 71 -5.76 -15.39 -3.20
N GLN A 72 -5.77 -15.23 -4.53
CA GLN A 72 -6.54 -16.09 -5.40
C GLN A 72 -5.89 -16.25 -6.76
N ASP A 73 -5.81 -17.50 -7.19
CA ASP A 73 -5.25 -17.94 -8.45
C ASP A 73 -6.27 -18.78 -9.24
N ASP A 74 -6.74 -18.25 -10.37
CA ASP A 74 -7.75 -18.86 -11.22
C ASP A 74 -7.14 -19.38 -12.53
N GLN A 75 -6.82 -20.68 -12.52
CA GLN A 75 -6.23 -21.39 -13.66
C GLN A 75 -7.13 -21.48 -14.90
N LYS A 76 -8.39 -21.00 -14.85
CA LYS A 76 -9.26 -20.91 -16.04
C LYS A 76 -8.82 -19.79 -16.98
N TRP A 77 -8.11 -18.78 -16.47
CA TRP A 77 -7.61 -17.66 -17.24
C TRP A 77 -6.19 -17.90 -17.74
N GLN A 78 -5.82 -17.25 -18.84
CA GLN A 78 -4.46 -17.25 -19.35
C GLN A 78 -3.78 -15.89 -19.14
N GLY A 79 -2.45 -15.95 -18.96
CA GLY A 79 -1.58 -14.80 -18.74
C GLY A 79 -1.36 -14.46 -17.27
N GLY A 80 -0.33 -13.66 -17.00
CA GLY A 80 0.18 -13.42 -15.66
C GLY A 80 -0.11 -12.02 -15.11
N LEU A 81 0.02 -11.92 -13.79
CA LEU A 81 0.10 -10.66 -13.04
C LEU A 81 1.18 -9.76 -13.66
N ARG A 82 0.93 -8.46 -13.74
CA ARG A 82 1.96 -7.47 -14.09
C ARG A 82 2.22 -6.53 -12.94
N VAL A 83 3.49 -6.21 -12.74
CA VAL A 83 3.94 -5.21 -11.77
C VAL A 83 4.85 -4.20 -12.43
N GLY A 84 4.95 -3.01 -11.84
CA GLY A 84 5.93 -2.03 -12.26
C GLY A 84 5.76 -0.69 -11.60
N PHE A 85 6.21 0.35 -12.29
CA PHE A 85 6.30 1.70 -11.75
C PHE A 85 5.85 2.75 -12.75
N THR A 86 5.27 3.83 -12.25
CA THR A 86 5.05 5.06 -13.00
C THR A 86 5.64 6.26 -12.29
N TRP A 87 6.21 7.17 -13.07
CA TRP A 87 6.63 8.49 -12.62
C TRP A 87 5.59 9.57 -13.00
N LYS A 88 4.33 9.16 -13.18
CA LYS A 88 3.18 10.04 -13.32
C LYS A 88 2.29 9.87 -12.09
N ASN A 89 2.13 10.95 -11.32
CA ASN A 89 1.29 10.94 -10.13
C ASN A 89 -0.15 10.48 -10.46
N PRO A 90 -0.63 9.37 -9.86
CA PRO A 90 -1.98 8.85 -10.09
C PRO A 90 -3.09 9.86 -9.79
N CYS A 91 -2.91 10.71 -8.77
CA CYS A 91 -3.89 11.73 -8.35
C CYS A 91 -4.12 12.82 -9.41
N LEU A 92 -3.15 13.03 -10.31
CA LEU A 92 -3.24 14.02 -11.39
C LEU A 92 -3.85 13.45 -12.68
N ARG A 93 -4.30 12.19 -12.67
CA ARG A 93 -4.96 11.59 -13.83
C ARG A 93 -6.40 12.07 -13.93
N PHE A 94 -6.78 12.49 -15.13
CA PHE A 94 -8.14 12.86 -15.49
C PHE A 94 -8.67 11.84 -16.51
N GLY A 95 -9.91 11.37 -16.31
CA GLY A 95 -10.55 10.38 -17.18
C GLY A 95 -10.32 8.92 -16.75
N PRO A 96 -10.99 7.97 -17.43
CA PRO A 96 -10.90 6.56 -17.10
C PRO A 96 -9.50 6.00 -17.38
N LEU A 97 -9.12 4.96 -16.62
CA LEU A 97 -7.93 4.18 -16.93
C LEU A 97 -8.16 3.35 -18.21
N PRO A 98 -7.10 3.08 -18.99
CA PRO A 98 -7.19 2.10 -20.06
C PRO A 98 -7.38 0.68 -19.49
N PRO A 99 -7.79 -0.27 -20.33
CA PRO A 99 -8.05 -1.64 -19.90
C PRO A 99 -6.81 -2.42 -19.44
N PHE A 100 -5.62 -2.10 -19.96
CA PHE A 100 -4.40 -2.83 -19.62
C PHE A 100 -3.24 -1.89 -19.28
N VAL A 101 -2.31 -2.34 -18.42
CA VAL A 101 -1.04 -1.61 -18.24
C VAL A 101 -0.18 -1.75 -19.49
N CYS A 102 -0.07 -2.97 -20.01
CA CYS A 102 0.66 -3.29 -21.23
C CYS A 102 -0.33 -3.67 -22.34
N PRO A 103 -0.36 -2.98 -23.49
CA PRO A 103 0.57 -1.92 -23.89
C PRO A 103 0.12 -0.49 -23.49
N ASP A 104 -1.13 -0.29 -23.07
CA ASP A 104 -1.79 1.02 -23.12
C ASP A 104 -1.18 2.11 -22.23
N LEU A 105 -0.75 1.79 -21.01
CA LEU A 105 -0.05 2.74 -20.14
C LEU A 105 1.43 2.87 -20.51
N VAL A 106 2.07 1.77 -20.88
CA VAL A 106 3.50 1.76 -21.23
C VAL A 106 3.76 2.64 -22.46
N ILE A 107 2.91 2.58 -23.48
CA ILE A 107 3.04 3.41 -24.70
C ILE A 107 2.92 4.93 -24.40
N GLN A 108 2.29 5.32 -23.29
CA GLN A 108 2.23 6.73 -22.87
C GLN A 108 3.59 7.26 -22.35
N GLY A 109 4.59 6.39 -22.21
CA GLY A 109 5.99 6.78 -21.97
C GLY A 109 6.31 7.24 -20.55
N LYS A 110 5.39 7.07 -19.60
CA LYS A 110 5.58 7.42 -18.18
C LYS A 110 5.38 6.23 -17.22
N THR A 111 5.33 5.03 -17.77
CA THR A 111 5.05 3.78 -17.05
C THR A 111 5.90 2.67 -17.65
N CYS A 112 6.49 1.83 -16.80
CA CYS A 112 7.08 0.56 -17.20
C CYS A 112 6.47 -0.54 -16.33
N ALA A 113 6.10 -1.65 -16.96
CA ALA A 113 5.59 -2.83 -16.26
C ALA A 113 6.00 -4.09 -17.00
N GLY A 114 6.07 -5.19 -16.26
CA GLY A 114 6.44 -6.50 -16.77
C GLY A 114 5.62 -7.59 -16.11
N VAL A 115 5.57 -8.75 -16.77
CA VAL A 115 4.87 -9.93 -16.27
C VAL A 115 5.70 -10.57 -15.16
N VAL A 116 5.06 -10.87 -14.04
CA VAL A 116 5.67 -11.66 -12.96
C VAL A 116 5.80 -13.12 -13.42
N PRO A 117 6.92 -13.82 -13.14
CA PRO A 117 7.10 -15.22 -13.52
C PRO A 117 5.92 -16.09 -13.07
N ASP A 118 5.46 -16.97 -13.95
CA ASP A 118 4.28 -17.78 -13.70
C ASP A 118 4.47 -18.74 -12.53
N GLU A 119 5.71 -19.18 -12.28
CA GLU A 119 6.09 -19.98 -11.11
C GLU A 119 5.88 -19.26 -9.77
N TYR A 120 5.78 -17.93 -9.77
CA TYR A 120 5.54 -17.17 -8.53
C TYR A 120 4.05 -17.06 -8.20
N ILE A 121 3.17 -17.35 -9.16
CA ILE A 121 1.73 -17.22 -8.99
C ILE A 121 1.16 -18.54 -8.47
N ALA A 122 0.94 -18.57 -7.16
CA ALA A 122 0.13 -19.56 -6.45
C ALA A 122 -0.49 -18.90 -5.22
N GLU A 123 -1.63 -19.41 -4.74
CA GLU A 123 -2.23 -18.90 -3.50
C GLU A 123 -1.25 -18.97 -2.33
N ASP A 124 -1.32 -17.95 -1.46
CA ASP A 124 -0.43 -17.71 -0.33
C ASP A 124 1.03 -17.36 -0.65
N ASN A 125 1.49 -17.44 -1.90
CA ASN A 125 2.81 -16.93 -2.27
C ASN A 125 2.91 -15.43 -2.01
N ILE A 126 4.09 -15.01 -1.56
CA ILE A 126 4.43 -13.61 -1.31
C ILE A 126 5.41 -13.16 -2.37
N ILE A 127 5.12 -12.07 -3.06
CA ILE A 127 5.93 -11.54 -4.16
C ILE A 127 6.37 -10.13 -3.77
N SER A 128 7.66 -9.89 -3.72
CA SER A 128 8.21 -8.55 -3.51
C SER A 128 8.85 -8.04 -4.79
N PHE A 129 8.55 -6.82 -5.19
CA PHE A 129 9.22 -6.15 -6.29
C PHE A 129 9.71 -4.76 -5.90
N TRP A 130 10.83 -4.34 -6.48
CA TRP A 130 11.46 -3.04 -6.20
C TRP A 130 12.27 -2.57 -7.40
N VAL A 131 12.62 -1.30 -7.41
CA VAL A 131 13.46 -0.67 -8.43
C VAL A 131 14.76 -0.19 -7.81
N ASP A 132 15.88 -0.39 -8.49
CA ASP A 132 17.18 0.13 -8.06
C ASP A 132 17.49 1.52 -8.63
N GLY A 133 18.63 2.09 -8.23
CA GLY A 133 19.09 3.40 -8.74
C GLY A 133 19.47 3.43 -10.22
N GLN A 134 19.52 2.28 -10.90
CA GLN A 134 19.75 2.18 -12.34
C GLN A 134 18.45 2.00 -13.14
N GLY A 135 17.29 2.05 -12.48
CA GLY A 135 16.00 1.83 -13.12
C GLY A 135 15.77 0.37 -13.54
N CYS A 136 16.47 -0.58 -12.91
CA CYS A 136 16.24 -2.01 -13.06
C CYS A 136 15.21 -2.47 -12.02
N VAL A 137 14.19 -3.19 -12.47
CA VAL A 137 13.14 -3.74 -11.61
C VAL A 137 13.44 -5.21 -11.32
N PHE A 138 13.46 -5.52 -10.03
CA PHE A 138 13.68 -6.87 -9.53
C PHE A 138 12.42 -7.39 -8.85
N CYS A 139 12.34 -8.72 -8.77
CA CYS A 139 11.29 -9.43 -8.07
C CYS A 139 11.90 -10.59 -7.29
N SER A 140 11.34 -10.91 -6.13
CA SER A 140 11.62 -12.14 -5.38
C SER A 140 10.32 -12.74 -4.88
N ILE A 141 10.37 -14.02 -4.51
CA ILE A 141 9.25 -14.77 -3.97
C ILE A 141 9.55 -15.19 -2.52
N ASN A 142 8.52 -15.28 -1.69
CA ASN A 142 8.53 -15.82 -0.33
C ASN A 142 9.63 -15.22 0.56
N LEU A 143 9.93 -13.94 0.34
CA LEU A 143 10.96 -13.18 1.05
C LEU A 143 12.38 -13.77 0.92
N GLU A 144 12.60 -14.60 -0.10
CA GLU A 144 13.91 -15.18 -0.40
C GLU A 144 14.92 -14.09 -0.82
N ALA A 145 16.20 -14.39 -0.60
CA ALA A 145 17.30 -13.51 -0.97
C ALA A 145 17.58 -13.52 -2.48
N GLU A 146 17.20 -14.59 -3.18
CA GLU A 146 17.33 -14.67 -4.62
C GLU A 146 16.39 -13.69 -5.31
N ARG A 147 16.90 -12.97 -6.30
CA ARG A 147 16.16 -11.95 -7.05
C ARG A 147 16.25 -12.21 -8.54
N SER A 148 15.11 -12.07 -9.20
CA SER A 148 14.98 -12.13 -10.65
C SER A 148 14.88 -10.71 -11.21
N LEU A 149 15.64 -10.41 -12.26
CA LEU A 149 15.46 -9.16 -13.02
C LEU A 149 14.21 -9.29 -13.89
N LEU A 150 13.20 -8.44 -13.65
CA LEU A 150 11.98 -8.43 -14.47
C LEU A 150 12.17 -7.62 -15.76
N PHE A 151 12.61 -6.37 -15.64
CA PHE A 151 12.82 -5.45 -16.77
C PHE A 151 13.67 -4.24 -16.36
N LYS A 152 14.02 -3.40 -17.34
CA LYS A 152 14.78 -2.16 -17.17
C LYS A 152 14.04 -0.98 -17.80
N GLY A 153 14.50 0.23 -17.49
CA GLY A 153 14.06 1.47 -18.16
C GLY A 153 13.13 2.35 -17.33
N VAL A 154 12.99 2.07 -16.02
CA VAL A 154 12.26 2.96 -15.12
C VAL A 154 13.07 4.24 -14.91
N SER A 155 12.46 5.41 -15.14
CA SER A 155 13.10 6.70 -14.88
C SER A 155 13.06 7.04 -13.39
N VAL A 156 14.21 7.03 -12.72
CA VAL A 156 14.35 7.29 -11.27
C VAL A 156 14.57 8.77 -10.90
N GLN A 157 14.40 9.69 -11.86
CA GLN A 157 14.59 11.13 -11.66
C GLN A 157 13.38 11.84 -11.03
N SER A 158 12.32 11.11 -10.72
CA SER A 158 11.05 11.64 -10.22
C SER A 158 10.42 10.62 -9.28
N PRO A 159 9.50 11.05 -8.39
CA PRO A 159 8.80 10.14 -7.51
C PRO A 159 8.11 9.01 -8.29
N LEU A 160 8.16 7.79 -7.76
CA LEU A 160 7.66 6.59 -8.41
C LEU A 160 6.45 6.05 -7.66
N TRP A 161 5.39 5.68 -8.35
CA TRP A 161 4.28 4.94 -7.77
C TRP A 161 4.32 3.50 -8.28
N ALA A 162 4.09 2.55 -7.38
CA ALA A 162 3.93 1.15 -7.75
C ALA A 162 2.66 0.97 -8.56
N ILE A 163 2.71 0.10 -9.57
CA ILE A 163 1.56 -0.32 -10.38
C ILE A 163 1.44 -1.83 -10.28
N VAL A 164 0.20 -2.29 -10.15
CA VAL A 164 -0.16 -3.70 -10.28
C VAL A 164 -1.32 -3.78 -11.28
N ASP A 165 -1.20 -4.68 -12.27
CA ASP A 165 -2.28 -5.06 -13.16
C ASP A 165 -2.76 -6.45 -12.73
N VAL A 166 -3.84 -6.50 -11.95
CA VAL A 166 -4.46 -7.76 -11.52
C VAL A 166 -5.12 -8.39 -12.75
N TYR A 167 -4.34 -9.15 -13.51
CA TYR A 167 -4.71 -9.70 -14.80
C TYR A 167 -4.50 -11.22 -14.84
N GLY A 168 -5.28 -11.89 -15.69
CA GLY A 168 -5.05 -13.29 -16.05
C GLY A 168 -5.34 -14.21 -14.88
N ARG A 169 -4.42 -15.15 -14.59
CA ARG A 169 -4.57 -16.13 -13.52
C ARG A 169 -4.76 -15.50 -12.14
N THR A 170 -4.05 -14.42 -11.85
CA THR A 170 -4.18 -13.74 -10.56
C THR A 170 -5.50 -12.99 -10.49
N LYS A 171 -6.35 -13.37 -9.52
CA LYS A 171 -7.68 -12.78 -9.32
C LYS A 171 -7.74 -11.87 -8.09
N ALA A 172 -6.94 -12.13 -7.06
CA ALA A 172 -6.86 -11.27 -5.88
C ALA A 172 -5.45 -11.20 -5.31
N VAL A 173 -5.08 -10.02 -4.83
CA VAL A 173 -3.80 -9.75 -4.16
C VAL A 173 -4.00 -8.83 -2.95
N GLN A 174 -3.11 -8.94 -1.99
CA GLN A 174 -3.04 -8.08 -0.82
C GLN A 174 -1.67 -7.43 -0.73
N LEU A 175 -1.60 -6.11 -0.57
CA LEU A 175 -0.37 -5.43 -0.16
C LEU A 175 -0.06 -5.80 1.29
N LEU A 176 1.16 -6.28 1.52
CA LEU A 176 1.71 -6.49 2.84
C LEU A 176 2.54 -5.26 3.20
N ASP A 177 2.18 -4.64 4.33
CA ASP A 177 2.97 -3.55 4.88
C ASP A 177 4.35 -4.10 5.23
N SER A 178 5.39 -3.50 4.66
CA SER A 178 6.77 -3.90 4.92
C SER A 178 7.32 -2.92 5.95
N PRO A 179 7.29 -3.21 7.27
CA PRO A 179 8.13 -2.47 8.19
C PRO A 179 9.55 -2.67 7.66
N SER A 180 10.21 -1.58 7.34
CA SER A 180 11.57 -1.57 6.82
C SER A 180 12.40 -2.59 7.58
N LEU A 181 12.89 -3.64 6.90
CA LEU A 181 13.86 -4.59 7.43
C LEU A 181 15.19 -3.85 7.66
N GLY A 182 15.20 -3.00 8.68
CA GLY A 182 16.38 -2.63 9.43
C GLY A 182 16.84 -3.84 10.23
N PHE A 183 18.14 -3.89 10.45
CA PHE A 183 18.85 -4.93 11.17
C PHE A 183 18.18 -5.35 12.49
N GLN A 184 18.38 -6.63 12.84
CA GLN A 184 17.89 -7.30 14.04
C GLN A 184 17.95 -6.44 15.32
N GLY A 185 16.80 -6.32 15.99
CA GLY A 185 16.73 -5.88 17.38
C GLY A 185 15.29 -5.75 17.88
N GLY A 186 14.72 -6.84 18.40
CA GLY A 186 13.54 -6.80 19.28
C GLY A 186 12.18 -6.72 18.57
N ALA A 187 11.24 -7.56 19.01
CA ALA A 187 9.84 -7.43 18.67
C ALA A 187 9.29 -6.13 19.27
N GLU A 188 8.85 -5.19 18.45
CA GLU A 188 7.96 -4.12 18.88
C GLU A 188 6.70 -4.14 18.01
N GLU A 189 5.57 -4.32 18.69
CA GLU A 189 4.21 -4.19 18.19
C GLU A 189 4.07 -2.90 17.37
N SER A 190 3.39 -3.00 16.22
CA SER A 190 2.98 -1.85 15.41
C SER A 190 2.06 -0.94 16.22
N THR A 191 2.64 0.06 16.90
CA THR A 191 1.87 1.12 17.54
C THR A 191 1.37 2.05 16.43
N ALA A 192 0.05 2.22 16.35
CA ALA A 192 -0.57 3.18 15.44
C ALA A 192 0.03 4.57 15.67
N GLU A 193 0.53 5.22 14.61
CA GLU A 193 1.19 6.53 14.72
C GLU A 193 0.24 7.59 15.30
N ASP A 194 0.75 8.43 16.21
CA ASP A 194 -0.03 9.53 16.79
C ASP A 194 -0.30 10.65 15.78
N CYS A 195 -1.43 11.34 15.94
CA CYS A 195 -1.81 12.45 15.08
C CYS A 195 -0.75 13.55 15.13
N MET A 196 -0.18 13.91 13.99
CA MET A 196 0.89 14.92 13.87
C MET A 196 0.47 16.35 14.26
N VAL A 197 -0.83 16.58 14.49
CA VAL A 197 -1.38 17.91 14.82
C VAL A 197 -1.62 18.07 16.31
N CYS A 198 -2.13 17.03 16.98
CA CYS A 198 -2.42 17.10 18.42
C CYS A 198 -1.50 16.24 19.26
N CYS A 199 -0.82 15.24 18.68
CA CYS A 199 0.03 14.27 19.36
C CYS A 199 -0.66 13.56 20.55
N GLU A 200 -2.00 13.55 20.57
CA GLU A 200 -2.81 13.04 21.69
C GLU A 200 -3.69 11.84 21.28
N SER A 201 -4.00 11.72 19.99
CA SER A 201 -4.93 10.71 19.48
C SER A 201 -4.30 10.04 18.28
N GLN A 202 -4.54 8.74 18.13
CA GLN A 202 -4.03 7.98 16.99
C GLN A 202 -4.52 8.55 15.65
N ALA A 203 -3.61 8.56 14.68
CA ALA A 203 -3.93 8.86 13.30
C ALA A 203 -4.94 7.82 12.78
N SER A 204 -6.12 8.31 12.43
CA SER A 204 -7.29 7.49 12.11
C SER A 204 -7.98 7.97 10.85
N THR A 205 -7.42 8.94 10.13
CA THR A 205 -8.07 9.54 8.97
C THR A 205 -7.14 9.86 7.81
N MET A 206 -7.72 9.85 6.62
CA MET A 206 -7.11 10.17 5.33
C MET A 206 -7.79 11.40 4.72
N MET A 207 -7.00 12.30 4.14
CA MET A 207 -7.48 13.49 3.43
C MET A 207 -7.66 13.21 1.94
N PHE A 208 -8.90 13.25 1.43
CA PHE A 208 -9.19 13.07 0.01
C PHE A 208 -9.18 14.43 -0.73
N PRO A 209 -8.56 14.56 -1.92
CA PRO A 209 -8.03 13.51 -2.79
C PRO A 209 -6.54 13.19 -2.65
N CYS A 210 -5.79 13.93 -1.83
CA CYS A 210 -4.34 13.78 -1.73
C CYS A 210 -3.86 12.51 -1.01
N CYS A 211 -4.77 11.78 -0.35
CA CYS A 211 -4.53 10.54 0.38
C CYS A 211 -3.51 10.61 1.53
N HIS A 212 -3.06 11.81 1.90
CA HIS A 212 -2.24 12.03 3.09
C HIS A 212 -2.97 11.61 4.37
N THR A 213 -2.26 10.84 5.19
CA THR A 213 -2.66 10.32 6.50
C THR A 213 -1.89 11.05 7.62
N GLY A 214 -1.90 10.53 8.86
CA GLY A 214 -1.21 11.16 10.00
C GLY A 214 -2.10 12.08 10.85
N PHE A 215 -3.42 12.05 10.64
CA PHE A 215 -4.37 12.91 11.34
C PHE A 215 -5.43 12.09 12.06
N CYS A 216 -5.75 12.44 13.30
CA CYS A 216 -6.93 11.90 13.98
C CYS A 216 -8.22 12.54 13.44
N SER A 217 -9.34 11.89 13.70
CA SER A 217 -10.68 12.35 13.28
C SER A 217 -10.98 13.80 13.68
N SER A 218 -10.68 14.19 14.92
CA SER A 218 -10.96 15.53 15.43
C SER A 218 -10.13 16.61 14.73
N CYS A 219 -8.82 16.37 14.55
CA CYS A 219 -7.92 17.29 13.86
C CYS A 219 -8.27 17.42 12.37
N SER A 220 -8.55 16.30 11.71
CA SER A 220 -8.98 16.31 10.31
C SER A 220 -10.24 17.13 10.09
N LEU A 221 -11.28 16.92 10.91
CA LEU A 221 -12.53 17.70 10.81
C LEU A 221 -12.30 19.19 11.05
N LYS A 222 -11.40 19.54 11.97
CA LYS A 222 -11.02 20.93 12.23
C LYS A 222 -10.36 21.55 11.00
N ILE A 223 -9.36 20.88 10.42
CA ILE A 223 -8.65 21.32 9.20
C ILE A 223 -9.63 21.49 8.04
N PHE A 224 -10.52 20.51 7.84
CA PHE A 224 -11.50 20.56 6.76
C PHE A 224 -12.46 21.75 6.86
N ARG A 225 -12.84 22.13 8.10
CA ARG A 225 -13.71 23.28 8.35
C ARG A 225 -13.00 24.63 8.29
N THR A 226 -11.71 24.69 8.60
CA THR A 226 -10.95 25.95 8.65
C THR A 226 -10.25 26.25 7.33
N SER A 227 -9.18 25.54 7.00
CA SER A 227 -8.42 25.76 5.77
C SER A 227 -9.05 25.04 4.58
N GLY A 228 -9.71 23.90 4.83
CA GLY A 228 -10.16 22.99 3.79
C GLY A 228 -9.01 22.45 2.93
N ARG A 229 -7.77 22.52 3.42
CA ARG A 229 -6.54 22.16 2.69
C ARG A 229 -5.65 21.24 3.52
N CYS A 230 -5.08 20.25 2.86
CA CYS A 230 -4.19 19.29 3.50
C CYS A 230 -2.93 19.98 4.04
N PRO A 231 -2.51 19.76 5.31
CA PRO A 231 -1.30 20.36 5.85
C PRO A 231 -0.01 19.93 5.15
N LEU A 232 0.03 18.69 4.63
CA LEU A 232 1.22 18.13 4.00
C LEU A 232 1.44 18.66 2.57
N CYS A 233 0.38 18.80 1.78
CA CYS A 233 0.49 19.13 0.35
C CYS A 233 -0.33 20.34 -0.12
N ARG A 234 -1.10 20.96 0.78
CA ARG A 234 -1.97 22.14 0.51
C ARG A 234 -3.10 21.92 -0.49
N GLU A 235 -3.29 20.68 -0.95
CA GLU A 235 -4.40 20.27 -1.82
C GLU A 235 -5.75 20.50 -1.15
N LYS A 236 -6.79 20.88 -1.92
CA LYS A 236 -8.12 21.13 -1.36
C LYS A 236 -8.76 19.80 -0.95
N VAL A 237 -9.01 19.65 0.35
CA VAL A 237 -9.66 18.47 0.90
C VAL A 237 -11.14 18.52 0.53
N LYS A 238 -11.62 17.46 -0.11
CA LYS A 238 -13.02 17.28 -0.53
C LYS A 238 -13.77 16.37 0.45
N LYS A 239 -13.08 15.42 1.09
CA LYS A 239 -13.66 14.49 2.06
C LYS A 239 -12.59 14.02 3.06
N ILE A 240 -13.00 13.66 4.26
CA ILE A 240 -12.18 12.93 5.24
C ILE A 240 -12.70 11.51 5.29
N LEU A 241 -11.79 10.53 5.20
CA LEU A 241 -12.09 9.11 5.30
C LEU A 241 -11.48 8.56 6.59
N GLN A 242 -12.17 7.65 7.28
CA GLN A 242 -11.61 6.91 8.41
C GLN A 242 -10.71 5.79 7.88
N ILE A 243 -9.60 5.57 8.57
CA ILE A 243 -8.69 4.45 8.36
C ILE A 243 -8.91 3.54 9.55
N SER A 244 -9.54 2.39 9.34
CA SER A 244 -9.76 1.42 10.41
C SER A 244 -8.45 0.73 10.75
N THR A 245 -7.85 1.10 11.87
CA THR A 245 -6.90 0.23 12.57
C THR A 245 -7.71 -0.93 13.13
N LEU A 246 -7.44 -2.16 12.68
CA LEU A 246 -7.99 -3.35 13.30
C LEU A 246 -7.34 -3.51 14.68
N ALA A 247 -7.88 -2.82 15.68
CA ALA A 247 -7.65 -3.14 17.07
C ALA A 247 -8.55 -4.33 17.41
N GLU A 248 -7.96 -5.52 17.49
CA GLU A 248 -8.60 -6.68 18.09
C GLU A 248 -8.84 -6.38 19.58
N SER A 249 -10.11 -6.25 19.94
CA SER A 249 -10.57 -6.69 21.25
C SER A 249 -12.03 -7.07 21.15
N GLU A 250 -12.31 -8.31 21.56
CA GLU A 250 -13.49 -8.80 22.28
C GLU A 250 -13.90 -10.18 21.75
N GLY A 251 -13.44 -11.20 22.46
CA GLY A 251 -14.22 -12.39 22.84
C GLY A 251 -14.95 -13.13 21.73
N LEU A 252 -14.35 -14.23 21.29
CA LEU A 252 -15.01 -15.35 20.62
C LEU A 252 -16.32 -15.74 21.37
N PRO A 253 -17.53 -15.61 20.79
CA PRO A 253 -18.71 -16.18 21.40
C PRO A 253 -18.67 -17.70 21.23
N SER A 254 -18.50 -18.41 22.34
CA SER A 254 -18.58 -19.87 22.42
C SER A 254 -20.01 -20.34 22.13
N TRP A 255 -20.29 -20.77 20.89
CA TRP A 255 -21.43 -21.64 20.59
C TRP A 255 -21.00 -22.79 19.69
N LEU A 256 -20.16 -23.68 20.23
CA LEU A 256 -20.09 -25.06 19.78
C LEU A 256 -20.47 -25.98 20.94
N GLY A 257 -21.76 -25.93 21.30
CA GLY A 257 -22.39 -26.91 22.17
C GLY A 257 -22.79 -28.14 21.35
N LYS A 258 -21.96 -29.18 21.46
CA LYS A 258 -22.22 -30.63 21.40
C LYS A 258 -23.42 -31.17 20.60
N SER A 259 -23.06 -32.17 19.78
CA SER A 259 -23.87 -33.22 19.17
C SER A 259 -25.02 -33.77 20.02
N GLU A 260 -26.17 -33.97 19.37
CA GLU A 260 -27.05 -35.11 19.68
C GLU A 260 -27.51 -35.79 18.37
N SER A 261 -27.06 -37.03 18.23
CA SER A 261 -27.68 -38.07 17.43
C SER A 261 -29.00 -38.51 18.07
N ALA A 262 -30.09 -38.62 17.30
CA ALA A 262 -30.93 -39.83 17.23
C ALA A 262 -32.21 -39.63 16.41
N SER A 263 -32.55 -40.73 15.73
CA SER A 263 -33.89 -41.27 15.45
C SER A 263 -34.58 -40.97 14.13
N SER A 264 -34.75 -42.07 13.39
CA SER A 264 -35.80 -42.38 12.42
C SER A 264 -37.16 -41.75 12.73
N LEU A 265 -37.92 -41.43 11.68
CA LEU A 265 -39.22 -42.06 11.40
C LEU A 265 -39.83 -41.51 10.10
N ARG A 266 -40.18 -42.48 9.23
CA ARG A 266 -41.09 -42.47 8.06
C ARG A 266 -40.58 -41.92 6.74
#